data_AF-A0A9D1Q6D5-F1
#
_entry.id   AF-A0A9D1Q6D5-F1
#
_cell.length_a   1.000
_cell.length_b   1.000
_cell.length_c   1.000
_cell.angle_alpha   90.00
_cell.angle_beta   90.00
_cell.angle_gamma   90.00
#
_symmetry.space_group_name_H-M   'P 1'
#
loop_
_entity.id
_entity.type
_entity.pdbx_description
1 polymer ?
#
loop_
_entity_poly.entity_id
_entity_poly.type
_entity_poly.pdbx_seq_one_letter_code
_entity_poly.pdbx_strand_id
1 'polypeptide(L)'
;MEKFIIGFFSIFGIVGIGILIGFYHIGEPVMLVVGAMFSLVGWGTVIPLVRKRIIQRRVREKGVAIATTFMEVIRSEVSMNDRRGYIVRTKWLDIDNNTLYYFSSNTQWYDPTKYLQDVGTITVLVNPKNFRQNYMDLDFLPKRFDDK
;
A
#
# COMPACT_ATOMS: atom_id res chain seq x y z
N MET A 1 -3.37 -12.30 3.89
CA MET A 1 -4.63 -11.55 3.88
C MET A 1 -4.86 -10.79 2.57
N GLU A 2 -3.99 -9.87 2.14
CA GLU A 2 -4.23 -9.07 0.91
C GLU A 2 -4.49 -9.89 -0.37
N LYS A 3 -3.74 -10.97 -0.62
CA LYS A 3 -3.99 -11.86 -1.79
C LYS A 3 -5.39 -12.48 -1.76
N PHE A 4 -5.87 -12.84 -0.57
CA PHE A 4 -7.21 -13.39 -0.37
C PHE A 4 -8.28 -12.33 -0.62
N ILE A 5 -8.10 -11.11 -0.09
CA ILE A 5 -9.00 -9.97 -0.35
C ILE A 5 -9.09 -9.69 -1.85
N ILE A 6 -7.95 -9.61 -2.55
CA ILE A 6 -7.92 -9.39 -4.00
C ILE A 6 -8.70 -10.50 -4.71
N GLY A 7 -8.45 -11.78 -4.39
CA GLY A 7 -9.17 -12.90 -4.99
C GLY A 7 -10.69 -12.86 -4.74
N PHE A 8 -11.09 -12.65 -3.48
CA PHE A 8 -12.50 -12.59 -3.07
C PHE A 8 -13.25 -11.45 -3.78
N PHE A 9 -12.74 -10.22 -3.71
CA PHE A 9 -13.41 -9.06 -4.33
C PHE A 9 -13.34 -9.07 -5.87
N SER A 10 -12.37 -9.75 -6.47
CA SER A 10 -12.33 -9.93 -7.93
C SER A 10 -13.54 -10.69 -8.46
N ILE A 11 -14.07 -11.65 -7.69
CA ILE A 11 -15.27 -12.41 -8.07
C ILE A 11 -16.47 -11.47 -8.20
N PHE A 12 -16.69 -10.58 -7.22
CA PHE A 12 -17.76 -9.58 -7.27
C PHE A 12 -17.64 -8.67 -8.50
N GLY A 13 -16.42 -8.22 -8.82
CA GLY A 13 -16.17 -7.39 -9.98
C GLY A 13 -16.44 -8.10 -11.31
N ILE A 14 -16.05 -9.37 -11.43
CA ILE A 14 -16.30 -10.20 -12.63
C ILE A 14 -17.79 -10.47 -12.80
N VAL A 15 -18.48 -10.85 -11.72
CA VAL A 15 -19.94 -11.08 -11.73
C VAL A 15 -20.68 -9.81 -12.11
N GLY A 16 -20.30 -8.66 -11.55
CA GLY A 16 -20.89 -7.36 -11.90
C GLY A 16 -20.76 -7.03 -13.38
N ILE A 17 -19.59 -7.25 -13.97
CA ILE A 17 -19.38 -7.05 -15.42
C ILE A 17 -20.27 -8.00 -16.23
N GLY A 18 -20.36 -9.28 -15.83
CA GLY A 18 -21.23 -10.24 -16.51
C GLY A 18 -22.70 -9.80 -16.53
N ILE A 19 -23.21 -9.27 -15.42
CA ILE A 19 -24.58 -8.73 -15.32
C ILE A 19 -24.75 -7.50 -16.22
N LEU A 20 -23.75 -6.61 -16.29
CA LEU A 20 -23.77 -5.44 -17.17
C LEU A 20 -23.75 -5.81 -18.65
N ILE A 21 -23.03 -6.87 -19.03
CA ILE A 21 -23.08 -7.43 -20.39
C ILE A 21 -24.48 -8.00 -20.66
N GLY A 22 -25.09 -8.68 -19.69
CA GLY A 22 -26.48 -9.14 -19.78
C GLY A 22 -27.48 -8.00 -20.02
N PHE A 23 -27.32 -6.87 -19.33
CA PHE A 23 -28.11 -5.66 -19.56
C PHE A 23 -28.00 -5.16 -21.01
N TYR A 24 -26.81 -5.19 -21.60
CA TYR A 24 -26.61 -4.77 -23.00
C TYR A 24 -27.42 -5.60 -24.00
N HIS A 25 -27.68 -6.87 -23.70
CA HIS A 25 -28.46 -7.75 -24.57
C HIS A 25 -29.97 -7.71 -24.30
N ILE A 26 -30.38 -7.61 -23.03
CA ILE A 26 -31.78 -7.79 -22.62
C ILE A 26 -32.47 -6.45 -22.34
N GLY A 27 -31.74 -5.44 -21.88
CA GLY A 27 -32.26 -4.08 -21.62
C GLY A 27 -32.95 -3.90 -20.26
N GLU A 28 -32.93 -4.90 -19.37
CA GLU A 28 -33.60 -4.83 -18.07
C GLU A 28 -32.88 -3.87 -17.09
N PRO A 29 -33.50 -2.76 -16.67
CA PRO A 29 -32.82 -1.72 -15.89
C PRO A 29 -32.33 -2.20 -14.52
N VAL A 30 -32.94 -3.25 -13.97
CA VAL A 30 -32.49 -3.89 -12.71
C VAL A 30 -31.06 -4.45 -12.85
N MET A 31 -30.72 -5.02 -14.01
CA MET A 31 -29.39 -5.57 -14.25
C MET A 31 -28.33 -4.46 -14.28
N LEU A 32 -28.66 -3.29 -14.84
CA LEU A 32 -27.75 -2.14 -14.85
C LEU A 32 -27.38 -1.73 -13.42
N VAL A 33 -28.38 -1.57 -12.54
CA VAL A 33 -28.16 -1.13 -11.16
C VAL A 33 -27.38 -2.18 -10.36
N VAL A 34 -27.81 -3.45 -10.40
CA VAL A 34 -27.15 -4.53 -9.65
C VAL A 34 -25.73 -4.78 -10.17
N GLY A 35 -25.55 -4.84 -11.49
CA GLY A 35 -24.25 -5.02 -12.12
C GLY A 35 -23.27 -3.89 -11.80
N ALA A 36 -23.76 -2.64 -11.78
CA ALA A 36 -22.97 -1.48 -11.38
C ALA A 36 -22.55 -1.57 -9.91
N MET A 37 -23.45 -1.94 -8.98
CA MET A 37 -23.12 -2.09 -7.56
C MET A 37 -22.04 -3.15 -7.34
N PHE A 38 -22.19 -4.34 -7.94
CA PHE A 38 -21.20 -5.42 -7.82
C PHE A 38 -19.85 -5.04 -8.42
N SER A 39 -19.86 -4.36 -9.58
CA SER A 39 -18.65 -3.87 -10.24
C SER A 39 -17.93 -2.83 -9.40
N LEU A 40 -18.65 -1.87 -8.82
CA LEU A 40 -18.10 -0.81 -7.99
C LEU A 40 -17.45 -1.38 -6.72
N VAL A 41 -18.13 -2.30 -6.03
CA VAL A 41 -17.58 -2.92 -4.81
C VAL A 41 -16.37 -3.79 -5.13
N GLY A 42 -16.47 -4.65 -6.15
CA GLY A 42 -15.38 -5.55 -6.54
C GLY A 42 -14.14 -4.79 -7.03
N TRP A 43 -14.29 -4.03 -8.12
CA TRP A 43 -13.16 -3.33 -8.74
C TRP A 43 -12.68 -2.12 -7.93
N GLY A 44 -13.59 -1.44 -7.22
CA GLY A 44 -13.25 -0.32 -6.35
C GLY A 44 -12.28 -0.71 -5.24
N THR A 45 -12.35 -1.94 -4.73
CA THR A 45 -11.39 -2.47 -3.75
C THR A 45 -10.15 -3.07 -4.41
N VAL A 46 -10.30 -3.84 -5.49
CA VAL A 46 -9.18 -4.57 -6.12
C VAL A 46 -8.18 -3.64 -6.81
N ILE A 47 -8.65 -2.67 -7.60
CA ILE A 47 -7.80 -1.78 -8.40
C ILE A 47 -6.77 -1.02 -7.52
N PRO A 48 -7.14 -0.33 -6.43
CA PRO A 48 -6.18 0.41 -5.62
C PRO A 48 -5.14 -0.51 -4.95
N LEU A 49 -5.54 -1.69 -4.47
CA LEU A 49 -4.62 -2.68 -3.87
C LEU A 49 -3.57 -3.16 -4.87
N VAL A 50 -4.02 -3.54 -6.07
CA VAL A 50 -3.12 -4.01 -7.14
C VAL A 50 -2.20 -2.88 -7.61
N ARG A 51 -2.73 -1.66 -7.81
CA ARG A 51 -1.93 -0.49 -8.17
C ARG A 51 -0.85 -0.19 -7.14
N LYS A 52 -1.19 -0.18 -5.85
CA LYS A 52 -0.22 0.02 -4.76
C LYS A 52 0.92 -1.00 -4.87
N ARG A 53 0.59 -2.28 -5.06
CA ARG A 53 1.58 -3.36 -5.18
C ARG A 53 2.51 -3.19 -6.38
N ILE A 54 1.95 -2.87 -7.55
CA ILE A 54 2.73 -2.65 -8.78
C ILE A 54 3.68 -1.47 -8.60
N ILE A 55 3.20 -0.37 -8.02
CA ILE A 55 4.01 0.82 -7.75
C ILE A 55 5.14 0.50 -6.78
N GLN A 56 4.82 -0.13 -5.64
CA GLN A 56 5.81 -0.53 -4.63
C GLN A 56 6.90 -1.41 -5.24
N ARG A 57 6.51 -2.41 -6.04
CA ARG A 57 7.46 -3.28 -6.74
C ARG A 57 8.34 -2.50 -7.72
N ARG A 58 7.74 -1.63 -8.54
CA ARG A 58 8.46 -0.83 -9.53
C ARG A 58 9.46 0.11 -8.87
N VAL A 59 9.08 0.78 -7.79
CA VAL A 59 9.96 1.69 -7.06
C VAL A 59 11.05 0.92 -6.32
N ARG A 60 10.75 -0.27 -5.79
CA ARG A 60 11.78 -1.13 -5.19
C ARG A 60 12.83 -1.59 -6.20
N GLU A 61 12.43 -1.90 -7.43
CA GLU A 61 13.33 -2.41 -8.48
C GLU A 61 14.08 -1.30 -9.25
N LYS A 62 13.46 -0.14 -9.46
CA LYS A 62 13.95 0.92 -10.37
C LYS A 62 13.94 2.33 -9.75
N GLY A 63 13.61 2.45 -8.47
CA GLY A 63 13.58 3.73 -7.78
C GLY A 63 14.97 4.30 -7.54
N VAL A 64 15.02 5.60 -7.31
CA VAL A 64 16.24 6.29 -6.87
C VAL A 64 16.32 6.16 -5.36
N ALA A 65 17.46 5.70 -4.85
CA ALA A 65 17.72 5.61 -3.42
C ALA A 65 18.08 6.98 -2.85
N ILE A 66 17.35 7.43 -1.83
CA ILE A 66 17.68 8.63 -1.05
C ILE A 66 17.90 8.23 0.42
N ALA A 67 18.93 8.82 1.03
CA ALA A 67 19.19 8.67 2.46
C ALA A 67 18.31 9.64 3.23
N THR A 68 17.40 9.11 4.05
CA THR A 68 16.43 9.88 4.82
C THR A 68 16.76 9.82 6.30
N THR A 69 16.47 10.88 7.04
CA THR A 69 16.69 10.93 8.48
C THR A 69 15.49 10.34 9.20
N PHE A 70 15.73 9.39 10.12
CA PHE A 70 14.70 8.85 11.00
C PHE A 70 14.07 9.95 11.87
N MET A 71 12.74 9.91 12.02
CA MET A 71 12.02 10.85 12.89
C MET A 71 11.39 10.14 14.08
N GLU A 72 10.47 9.23 13.80
CA GLU A 72 9.64 8.60 14.83
C GLU A 72 9.02 7.30 14.31
N VAL A 73 8.53 6.50 15.27
CA VAL A 73 7.60 5.40 15.00
C VAL A 73 6.25 5.78 15.58
N ILE A 74 5.22 5.76 14.73
CA ILE A 74 3.84 5.99 15.17
C ILE A 74 3.05 4.69 15.14
N ARG A 75 1.99 4.59 15.94
CA ARG A 75 1.04 3.48 15.83
C ARG A 75 0.20 3.66 14.57
N SER A 76 0.03 2.57 13.82
CA SER A 76 -0.92 2.49 12.72
C SER A 76 -2.34 2.59 13.26
N GLU A 77 -3.20 3.29 12.54
CA GLU A 77 -4.64 3.29 12.77
C GLU A 77 -5.27 1.93 12.45
N VAL A 78 -4.57 1.11 11.65
CA VAL A 78 -5.01 -0.24 11.30
C VAL A 78 -4.61 -1.22 12.42
N SER A 79 -5.61 -1.87 12.99
CA SER A 79 -5.45 -3.01 13.90
C SER A 79 -5.78 -4.33 13.20
N MET A 80 -5.06 -5.39 13.55
CA MET A 80 -5.33 -6.74 13.09
C MET A 80 -5.10 -7.70 14.26
N ASN A 81 -6.10 -8.54 14.58
CA ASN A 81 -6.07 -9.46 15.73
C ASN A 81 -5.61 -8.79 17.03
N ASP A 82 -6.22 -7.66 17.37
CA ASP A 82 -5.95 -6.89 18.60
C ASP A 82 -4.53 -6.29 18.72
N ARG A 83 -3.73 -6.40 17.65
CA ARG A 83 -2.42 -5.76 17.53
C ARG A 83 -2.53 -4.56 16.60
N ARG A 84 -2.11 -3.39 17.07
CA ARG A 84 -1.91 -2.22 16.19
C ARG A 84 -0.56 -2.35 15.53
N GLY A 85 -0.51 -2.05 14.24
CA GLY A 85 0.76 -1.95 13.54
C GLY A 85 1.54 -0.69 13.93
N TYR A 86 2.73 -0.56 13.38
CA TYR A 86 3.67 0.53 13.56
C TYR A 86 4.05 1.08 12.19
N ILE A 87 4.19 2.40 12.08
CA ILE A 87 4.62 3.07 10.85
C ILE A 87 5.86 3.89 11.18
N VAL A 88 6.92 3.64 10.43
CA VAL A 88 8.17 4.39 10.53
C VAL A 88 8.05 5.66 9.69
N ARG A 89 8.37 6.81 10.28
CA ARG A 89 8.42 8.11 9.60
C ARG A 89 9.85 8.60 9.48
N THR A 90 10.16 9.11 8.31
CA THR A 90 11.46 9.69 7.97
C THR A 90 11.25 11.02 7.26
N LYS A 91 12.29 11.85 7.26
CA LYS A 91 12.32 13.11 6.51
C LYS A 91 13.54 13.20 5.63
N TRP A 92 13.42 13.98 4.56
CA TRP A 92 14.51 14.28 3.66
C TRP A 92 14.38 15.72 3.17
N LEU A 93 15.44 16.51 3.35
CA LEU A 93 15.54 17.85 2.79
C LEU A 93 16.18 17.74 1.41
N ASP A 94 15.41 18.08 0.39
CA ASP A 94 15.92 18.28 -0.95
C ASP A 94 16.58 19.66 -1.00
N ILE A 95 17.90 19.68 -1.17
CA ILE A 95 18.69 20.92 -1.13
C ILE A 95 18.49 21.73 -2.41
N ASP A 96 18.22 21.07 -3.53
CA ASP A 96 18.15 21.72 -4.84
C ASP A 96 16.90 22.61 -4.96
N ASN A 97 15.80 22.19 -4.33
CA ASN A 97 14.54 22.92 -4.30
C ASN A 97 14.15 23.43 -2.90
N ASN A 98 15.02 23.22 -1.90
CA ASN A 98 14.81 23.57 -0.50
C ASN A 98 13.47 23.07 0.08
N THR A 99 13.06 21.84 -0.29
CA THR A 99 11.77 21.26 0.12
C THR A 99 11.98 20.09 1.09
N LEU A 100 11.26 20.12 2.21
CA LEU A 100 11.26 19.04 3.19
C LEU A 100 10.17 18.01 2.87
N TYR A 101 10.59 16.80 2.52
CA TYR A 101 9.71 15.67 2.27
C TYR A 101 9.60 14.75 3.48
N TYR A 102 8.41 14.17 3.68
CA TYR A 102 8.15 13.16 4.69
C TYR A 102 7.77 11.84 4.03
N PHE A 103 8.38 10.75 4.49
CA PHE A 103 8.08 9.41 4.01
C PHE A 103 7.62 8.51 5.15
N SER A 104 6.63 7.68 4.84
CA SER A 104 6.06 6.71 5.76
C SER A 104 6.26 5.31 5.22
N SER A 105 6.66 4.37 6.08
CA SER A 105 6.77 2.97 5.72
C SER A 105 5.39 2.32 5.50
N ASN A 106 5.40 1.11 4.92
CA ASN A 106 4.28 0.19 5.11
C ASN A 106 4.18 -0.20 6.60
N THR A 107 2.99 -0.62 7.02
CA THR A 107 2.73 -1.06 8.39
C THR A 107 3.63 -2.24 8.79
N GLN A 108 4.37 -2.05 9.87
CA GLN A 108 5.15 -3.07 10.57
C GLN A 108 4.29 -3.67 11.68
N TRP A 109 4.25 -5.00 11.79
CA TRP A 109 3.43 -5.66 12.83
C TRP A 109 4.16 -5.81 14.18
N TYR A 110 5.38 -5.30 14.26
CA TYR A 110 6.22 -5.29 15.44
C TYR A 110 6.79 -3.91 15.64
N ASP A 111 7.05 -3.56 16.90
CA ASP A 111 7.63 -2.27 17.26
C ASP A 111 9.11 -2.21 16.84
N PRO A 112 9.48 -1.44 15.80
CA PRO A 112 10.85 -1.35 15.34
C PRO A 112 11.66 -0.31 16.12
N THR A 113 11.07 0.39 17.10
CA THR A 113 11.67 1.57 17.75
C THR A 113 13.09 1.30 18.26
N LYS A 114 13.31 0.16 18.94
CA LYS A 114 14.63 -0.21 19.48
C LYS A 114 15.71 -0.42 18.41
N TYR A 115 15.33 -0.85 17.21
CA TYR A 115 16.27 -1.11 16.12
C TYR A 115 16.55 0.13 15.28
N LEU A 116 15.72 1.17 15.40
CA LEU A 116 15.83 2.40 14.62
C LEU A 116 16.50 3.55 15.39
N GLN A 117 16.60 3.45 16.72
CA GLN A 117 17.27 4.46 17.55
C GLN A 117 18.73 4.69 17.16
N ASP A 118 19.44 3.63 16.78
CA ASP A 118 20.85 3.69 16.40
C ASP A 118 21.05 3.90 14.89
N VAL A 119 19.96 3.89 14.11
CA VAL A 119 20.01 4.02 12.65
C VAL A 119 19.92 5.49 12.29
N GLY A 120 21.08 6.10 12.01
CA GLY A 120 21.15 7.52 11.66
C GLY A 120 20.39 7.89 10.38
N THR A 121 20.40 7.00 9.38
CA THR A 121 19.67 7.20 8.11
C THR A 121 19.00 5.91 7.63
N ILE A 122 17.82 6.05 7.03
CA ILE A 122 17.04 4.97 6.43
C ILE A 122 16.95 5.24 4.92
N THR A 123 17.22 4.22 4.12
CA THR A 123 17.11 4.34 2.66
C THR A 123 15.64 4.30 2.24
N VAL A 124 15.22 5.30 1.47
CA VAL A 124 13.92 5.31 0.81
C VAL A 124 14.15 5.31 -0.69
N LEU A 125 13.58 4.32 -1.38
CA LEU A 125 13.54 4.27 -2.83
C LEU A 125 12.34 5.11 -3.28
N VAL A 126 12.55 6.06 -4.19
CA VAL A 126 11.50 6.97 -4.68
C VAL A 126 11.41 6.95 -6.20
N ASN A 127 10.22 7.21 -6.73
CA ASN A 127 10.08 7.59 -8.14
C ASN A 127 10.42 9.09 -8.28
N PRO A 128 11.46 9.48 -9.04
CA PRO A 128 11.87 10.88 -9.17
C PRO A 128 10.80 11.77 -9.83
N LYS A 129 9.86 11.17 -10.59
CA LYS A 129 8.73 11.89 -11.17
C LYS A 129 7.56 12.07 -10.19
N ASN A 130 7.53 11.28 -9.10
CA ASN A 130 6.45 11.33 -8.11
C ASN A 130 6.89 10.69 -6.78
N PHE A 131 7.36 11.51 -5.84
CA PHE A 131 7.86 11.09 -4.53
C PHE A 131 6.80 10.42 -3.63
N ARG A 132 5.50 10.55 -3.93
CA ARG A 132 4.45 9.79 -3.23
C ARG A 132 4.54 8.29 -3.53
N GLN A 133 5.17 7.92 -4.64
CA GLN A 133 5.50 6.55 -4.97
C GLN A 133 6.89 6.24 -4.39
N ASN A 134 6.90 5.66 -3.20
CA ASN A 134 8.12 5.34 -2.48
C ASN A 134 8.06 3.92 -1.88
N TYR A 135 9.23 3.40 -1.56
CA TYR A 135 9.43 2.17 -0.81
C TYR A 135 10.54 2.42 0.21
N MET A 136 10.21 2.37 1.51
CA MET A 136 11.21 2.48 2.58
C MET A 136 11.86 1.12 2.79
N ASP A 137 13.19 1.08 2.71
CA ASP A 137 13.94 -0.14 2.98
C ASP A 137 14.06 -0.35 4.49
N LEU A 138 13.39 -1.39 4.96
CA LEU A 138 13.40 -1.86 6.34
C LEU A 138 13.80 -3.34 6.39
N ASP A 139 14.38 -3.88 5.30
CA ASP A 139 14.69 -5.30 5.20
C ASP A 139 15.85 -5.71 6.14
N PHE A 140 16.57 -4.74 6.70
CA PHE A 140 17.58 -4.93 7.75
C PHE A 140 16.97 -5.23 9.13
N LEU A 141 15.68 -4.94 9.35
CA LEU A 141 15.01 -5.27 10.60
C LEU A 141 14.88 -6.80 10.74
N PRO A 142 15.00 -7.34 11.96
CA PRO A 142 14.88 -8.77 12.17
C PRO A 142 13.48 -9.26 11.77
N LYS A 143 13.43 -10.19 10.82
CA LYS A 143 12.21 -10.93 10.48
C LYS A 143 11.97 -11.93 11.61
N ARG A 144 10.94 -11.72 12.44
CA ARG A 144 10.55 -12.74 13.42
C ARG A 144 9.65 -13.78 12.73
N PHE A 145 10.09 -15.03 12.75
CA PHE A 145 9.26 -16.20 12.48
C PHE A 145 8.32 -16.38 13.69
N ASP A 146 7.09 -15.89 13.62
CA ASP A 146 6.01 -16.39 14.48
C ASP A 146 4.86 -16.85 13.57
N ASP A 147 5.16 -17.89 12.79
CA ASP A 147 4.18 -18.88 12.34
C ASP A 147 4.15 -19.97 13.41
N LYS A 148 3.23 -19.85 14.38
CA LYS A 148 2.64 -20.97 15.10
C LYS A 148 1.15 -20.69 15.30
#